data_AF-A0A1Y1W732-F1
#
_entry.id   AF-A0A1Y1W732-F1
#
_cell.length_a   1.000
_cell.length_b   1.000
_cell.length_c   1.000
_cell.angle_alpha   90.00
_cell.angle_beta   90.00
_cell.angle_gamma   90.00
#
_symmetry.space_group_name_H-M   'P 1'
#
loop_
_entity.id
_entity.type
_entity.pdbx_description
1 polymer ?
#
loop_
_entity_poly.entity_id
_entity_poly.type
_entity_poly.pdbx_seq_one_letter_code
_entity_poly.pdbx_strand_id
1 'polypeptide(L)'
;MHAIVHRNEPSRAIWGSELLDFDHIIADFLANHAFVDNLLSTSRKNLAENYALTTEFFDKHSVEYVPCSAGHYIWFKLPIAASTKAHRALGALQATEVAKLWTKETDLTAWEHIVLNERVYFPTGQSFCSTEPGWFRFTFAITKEQLVLALDRIGNSFKLD
;
A
#
# COMPACT_ATOMS: atom_id res chain seq x y z
N MET A 1 -67.65 7.23 10.81
CA MET A 1 -66.90 8.35 11.41
C MET A 1 -65.46 7.90 11.55
N HIS A 2 -64.56 8.52 10.78
CA HIS A 2 -63.22 8.00 10.43
C HIS A 2 -62.33 7.77 11.66
N ALA A 3 -61.61 6.65 11.65
CA ALA A 3 -60.57 6.31 12.62
C ALA A 3 -59.41 7.32 12.54
N ILE A 4 -59.01 7.85 13.70
CA ILE A 4 -57.80 8.64 13.87
C ILE A 4 -56.62 7.66 13.86
N VAL A 5 -55.85 7.66 12.78
CA VAL A 5 -54.54 7.00 12.74
C VAL A 5 -53.54 7.98 13.33
N HIS A 6 -53.16 7.77 14.60
CA HIS A 6 -51.97 8.38 15.17
C HIS A 6 -50.73 7.85 14.42
N ARG A 7 -50.15 8.66 13.53
CA ARG A 7 -48.80 8.42 13.04
C ARG A 7 -47.82 8.82 14.14
N ASN A 8 -47.37 7.82 14.89
CA ASN A 8 -46.09 7.88 15.58
C ASN A 8 -45.01 7.72 14.51
N GLU A 9 -44.30 8.79 14.14
CA GLU A 9 -42.99 8.68 13.49
C GLU A 9 -41.89 9.12 14.47
N PRO A 10 -41.25 8.18 15.18
CA PRO A 10 -39.96 8.43 15.81
C PRO A 10 -38.88 7.74 14.97
N SER A 11 -38.36 8.39 13.92
CA SER A 11 -37.15 7.86 13.26
C SER A 11 -36.36 8.80 12.35
N ARG A 12 -36.83 10.01 12.02
CA ARG A 12 -36.08 10.89 11.09
C ARG A 12 -34.99 11.76 11.71
N ALA A 13 -34.96 11.93 13.03
CA ALA A 13 -34.02 12.83 13.70
C ALA A 13 -32.73 12.15 14.19
N ILE A 14 -32.67 10.81 14.22
CA ILE A 14 -31.58 10.09 14.90
C ILE A 14 -30.42 9.75 13.93
N TRP A 15 -30.66 9.76 12.61
CA TRP A 15 -29.64 9.42 11.59
C TRP A 15 -29.00 10.64 10.92
N GLY A 16 -29.40 11.86 11.30
CA GLY A 16 -28.95 13.10 10.66
C GLY A 16 -27.88 13.88 11.45
N SER A 17 -27.80 13.72 12.76
CA SER A 17 -26.91 14.55 13.59
C SER A 17 -25.44 14.20 13.41
N GLU A 18 -25.09 12.92 13.34
CA GLU A 18 -23.68 12.51 13.24
C GLU A 18 -23.02 12.97 11.93
N LEU A 19 -23.74 12.88 10.80
CA LEU A 19 -23.24 13.36 9.51
C LEU A 19 -23.11 14.89 9.49
N LEU A 20 -24.05 15.62 10.09
CA LEU A 20 -23.97 17.08 10.24
C LEU A 20 -22.78 17.49 11.10
N ASP A 21 -22.48 16.73 12.16
CA ASP A 21 -21.33 16.99 13.02
C ASP A 21 -19.99 16.78 12.28
N PHE A 22 -19.87 15.73 11.46
CA PHE A 22 -18.71 15.53 10.60
C PHE A 22 -18.57 16.63 9.53
N ASP A 23 -19.67 17.01 8.89
CA ASP A 23 -19.66 18.08 7.88
C ASP A 23 -19.20 19.41 8.49
N HIS A 24 -19.67 19.74 9.70
CA HIS A 24 -19.23 20.92 10.44
C HIS A 24 -17.75 20.87 10.80
N ILE A 25 -17.25 19.74 11.30
CA ILE A 25 -15.83 19.57 11.64
C ILE A 25 -14.95 19.71 10.39
N ILE A 26 -15.33 19.10 9.28
CA ILE A 26 -14.58 19.19 8.01
C ILE A 26 -14.62 20.62 7.45
N ALA A 27 -15.77 21.29 7.52
CA ALA A 27 -15.89 22.68 7.09
C ALA A 27 -14.96 23.60 7.90
N ASP A 28 -14.95 23.47 9.23
CA ASP A 28 -14.06 24.25 10.11
C ASP A 28 -12.58 23.94 9.86
N PHE A 29 -12.25 22.66 9.67
CA PHE A 29 -10.90 22.22 9.35
C PHE A 29 -10.40 22.80 8.01
N LEU A 30 -11.24 22.79 6.97
CA LEU A 30 -10.90 23.31 5.65
C LEU A 30 -10.93 24.84 5.57
N ALA A 31 -11.74 25.50 6.40
CA ALA A 31 -11.79 26.97 6.50
C ALA A 31 -10.51 27.55 7.14
N ASN A 32 -9.76 26.75 7.90
CA ASN A 32 -8.47 27.14 8.44
C ASN A 32 -7.37 27.05 7.35
N HIS A 33 -7.31 28.06 6.48
CA HIS A 33 -6.37 28.11 5.37
C HIS A 33 -4.90 27.99 5.80
N ALA A 34 -4.49 28.65 6.90
CA ALA A 34 -3.11 28.58 7.39
C ALA A 34 -2.73 27.14 7.79
N PHE A 35 -3.65 26.42 8.43
CA PHE A 35 -3.46 25.01 8.74
C PHE A 35 -3.39 24.16 7.46
N VAL A 36 -4.32 24.34 6.52
CA VAL A 36 -4.38 23.58 5.26
C VAL A 36 -3.10 23.78 4.43
N ASP A 37 -2.62 25.02 4.31
CA ASP A 37 -1.38 25.33 3.60
C ASP A 37 -0.17 24.64 4.23
N ASN A 38 -0.09 24.66 5.57
CA ASN A 38 0.96 23.97 6.30
C ASN A 38 0.86 22.43 6.14
N LEU A 39 -0.34 21.86 6.20
CA LEU A 39 -0.59 20.43 5.99
C LEU A 39 -0.15 20.00 4.60
N LEU A 40 -0.54 20.74 3.56
CA LEU A 40 -0.20 20.44 2.17
C LEU A 40 1.30 20.58 1.93
N SER A 41 1.92 21.65 2.44
CA SER A 41 3.36 21.86 2.33
C SER A 41 4.15 20.73 3.00
N THR A 42 3.80 20.40 4.24
CA THR A 42 4.44 19.33 5.03
C THR A 42 4.24 17.96 4.38
N SER A 43 3.02 17.65 3.94
CA SER A 43 2.71 16.37 3.31
C SER A 43 3.46 16.19 2.00
N ARG A 44 3.50 17.23 1.14
CA ARG A 44 4.28 17.18 -0.11
C ARG A 44 5.76 16.97 0.15
N LYS A 45 6.33 17.69 1.11
CA LYS A 45 7.74 17.53 1.51
C LYS A 45 8.01 16.10 1.97
N ASN A 46 7.23 15.59 2.91
CA ASN A 46 7.45 14.25 3.47
C ASN A 46 7.26 13.14 2.42
N LEU A 47 6.25 13.26 1.55
CA LEU A 47 6.03 12.32 0.45
C LEU A 47 7.19 12.33 -0.53
N ALA A 48 7.72 13.50 -0.89
CA ALA A 48 8.86 13.62 -1.78
C ALA A 48 10.13 13.02 -1.18
N GLU A 49 10.41 13.28 0.09
CA GLU A 49 11.55 12.70 0.80
C GLU A 49 11.45 11.17 0.88
N ASN A 50 10.28 10.64 1.24
CA ASN A 50 10.05 9.20 1.32
C ASN A 50 10.08 8.52 -0.06
N TYR A 51 9.57 9.19 -1.09
CA TYR A 51 9.67 8.71 -2.46
C TYR A 51 11.14 8.59 -2.88
N ALA A 52 11.95 9.63 -2.64
CA ALA A 52 13.37 9.63 -2.95
C ALA A 52 14.12 8.48 -2.24
N LEU A 53 13.88 8.28 -0.94
CA LEU A 53 14.46 7.17 -0.18
C LEU A 53 14.09 5.81 -0.77
N THR A 54 12.83 5.66 -1.19
CA THR A 54 12.33 4.41 -1.77
C THR A 54 12.98 4.14 -3.13
N THR A 55 13.04 5.14 -4.01
CA THR A 55 13.64 5.00 -5.34
C THR A 55 15.15 4.79 -5.28
N GLU A 56 15.86 5.52 -4.41
CA GLU A 56 17.30 5.30 -4.20
C GLU A 56 17.61 3.88 -3.74
N PHE A 57 16.77 3.33 -2.85
CA PHE A 57 16.87 1.94 -2.41
C PHE A 57 16.60 0.96 -3.56
N PHE A 58 15.55 1.19 -4.35
CA PHE A 58 15.23 0.35 -5.51
C PHE A 58 16.32 0.40 -6.58
N ASP A 59 16.86 1.57 -6.90
CA ASP A 59 17.97 1.75 -7.84
C ASP A 59 19.21 0.98 -7.36
N LYS A 60 19.58 1.12 -6.08
CA LYS A 60 20.71 0.41 -5.47
C LYS A 60 20.57 -1.11 -5.57
N HIS A 61 19.34 -1.62 -5.53
CA HIS A 61 19.05 -3.05 -5.62
C HIS A 61 18.64 -3.51 -7.02
N SER A 62 18.71 -2.64 -8.03
CA SER A 62 18.28 -2.93 -9.42
C SER A 62 16.83 -3.44 -9.49
N VAL A 63 15.96 -2.88 -8.65
CA VAL A 63 14.53 -3.16 -8.61
C VAL A 63 13.84 -2.27 -9.64
N GLU A 64 13.14 -2.89 -10.60
CA GLU A 64 12.34 -2.15 -11.58
C GLU A 64 11.12 -1.51 -10.92
N TYR A 65 10.81 -0.26 -11.27
CA TYR A 65 9.60 0.43 -10.82
C TYR A 65 9.13 1.46 -11.84
N VAL A 66 7.87 1.87 -11.75
CA VAL A 66 7.30 2.96 -12.55
C VAL A 66 7.48 4.27 -11.79
N PRO A 67 8.26 5.24 -12.31
CA PRO A 67 8.41 6.53 -11.66
C PRO A 67 7.06 7.25 -11.52
N CYS A 68 6.86 7.94 -10.41
CA CYS A 68 5.63 8.70 -10.16
C CYS A 68 5.96 10.05 -9.51
N SER A 69 5.21 11.09 -9.89
CA SER A 69 5.34 12.45 -9.36
C SER A 69 4.23 12.79 -8.34
N ALA A 70 3.34 11.85 -8.06
CA ALA A 70 2.19 12.02 -7.19
C ALA A 70 1.73 10.68 -6.61
N GLY A 71 0.89 10.75 -5.57
CA GLY A 71 0.33 9.58 -4.90
C GLY A 71 1.05 9.26 -3.58
N HIS A 72 0.70 8.11 -3.02
CA HIS A 72 1.18 7.62 -1.72
C HIS A 72 1.91 6.27 -1.83
N TYR A 73 2.16 5.81 -3.05
CA TYR A 73 2.77 4.53 -3.34
C TYR A 73 3.54 4.56 -4.66
N ILE A 74 4.42 3.57 -4.84
CA ILE A 74 5.14 3.31 -6.08
C ILE A 74 4.80 1.90 -6.58
N TRP A 75 4.71 1.74 -7.89
CA TRP A 75 4.49 0.45 -8.54
C TRP A 75 5.84 -0.16 -8.88
N PHE A 76 6.17 -1.30 -8.28
CA PHE A 76 7.48 -1.92 -8.42
C PHE A 76 7.37 -3.40 -8.77
N LYS A 77 8.40 -3.92 -9.42
CA LYS A 77 8.53 -5.32 -9.77
C LYS A 77 9.42 -6.00 -8.75
N LEU A 78 8.91 -7.02 -8.09
CA LEU A 78 9.70 -7.75 -7.11
C LEU A 78 10.87 -8.45 -7.82
N PRO A 79 12.10 -8.46 -7.26
CA PRO A 79 13.21 -9.19 -7.85
C PRO A 79 12.95 -10.68 -7.91
N ILE A 80 13.40 -11.33 -9.00
CA ILE A 80 13.23 -12.77 -9.22
C ILE A 80 13.86 -13.63 -8.10
N ALA A 81 14.90 -13.09 -7.43
CA ALA A 81 15.55 -13.71 -6.28
C ALA A 81 14.57 -13.94 -5.12
N ALA A 82 13.63 -13.03 -4.89
CA ALA A 82 12.62 -13.18 -3.84
C ALA A 82 11.69 -14.36 -4.10
N SER A 83 11.22 -14.49 -5.35
CA SER A 83 10.43 -15.65 -5.78
C SER A 83 11.24 -16.93 -5.66
N THR A 84 12.50 -16.93 -6.12
CA THR A 84 13.40 -18.09 -5.99
C THR A 84 13.59 -18.51 -4.54
N LYS A 85 13.85 -17.55 -3.63
CA LYS A 85 14.06 -17.80 -2.20
C LYS A 85 12.83 -18.43 -1.56
N ALA A 86 11.65 -17.87 -1.84
CA ALA A 86 10.38 -18.38 -1.33
C ALA A 86 10.13 -19.83 -1.75
N HIS A 87 10.30 -20.16 -3.03
CA HIS A 87 10.05 -21.53 -3.51
C HIS A 87 11.12 -22.53 -3.06
N ARG A 88 12.39 -22.10 -2.90
CA ARG A 88 13.44 -22.92 -2.27
C ARG A 88 13.09 -23.26 -0.83
N ALA A 89 12.58 -22.29 -0.07
CA ALA A 89 12.16 -22.52 1.32
C ALA A 89 11.00 -23.52 1.44
N LEU A 90 10.18 -23.65 0.40
CA LEU A 90 9.10 -24.64 0.32
C LEU A 90 9.54 -26.01 -0.23
N GLY A 91 10.81 -26.18 -0.60
CA GLY A 91 11.31 -27.41 -1.24
C GLY A 91 10.73 -27.67 -2.63
N ALA A 92 10.24 -26.62 -3.31
CA ALA A 92 9.37 -26.73 -4.48
C ALA A 92 10.07 -26.46 -5.83
N LEU A 93 11.42 -26.40 -5.90
CA LEU A 93 12.14 -26.02 -7.12
C LEU A 93 13.15 -27.04 -7.62
N GLN A 94 13.02 -27.44 -8.89
CA GLN A 94 14.09 -27.95 -9.74
C GLN A 94 14.74 -26.81 -10.56
N ALA A 95 16.00 -26.99 -11.00
CA ALA A 95 16.79 -25.94 -11.65
C ALA A 95 16.18 -25.33 -12.94
N THR A 96 15.33 -26.08 -13.64
CA THR A 96 14.62 -25.63 -14.86
C THR A 96 13.38 -24.79 -14.59
N GLU A 97 12.84 -24.81 -13.37
CA GLU A 97 11.63 -24.10 -12.95
C GLU A 97 11.93 -22.65 -12.51
N VAL A 98 13.17 -22.38 -12.09
CA VAL A 98 13.70 -21.04 -11.82
C VAL A 98 13.53 -20.11 -13.03
N ALA A 99 13.58 -20.62 -14.25
CA ALA A 99 13.48 -19.81 -15.46
C ALA A 99 12.04 -19.30 -15.79
N LYS A 100 11.00 -19.73 -15.07
CA LYS A 100 9.58 -19.38 -15.32
C LYS A 100 8.90 -18.64 -14.16
N LEU A 101 9.68 -18.09 -13.23
CA LEU A 101 9.29 -17.72 -11.87
C LEU A 101 8.21 -16.63 -11.70
N TRP A 102 7.69 -15.99 -12.75
CA TRP A 102 6.60 -15.01 -12.63
C TRP A 102 5.31 -15.54 -13.29
N THR A 103 4.46 -16.10 -12.45
CA THR A 103 3.06 -16.43 -12.69
C THR A 103 2.23 -15.85 -11.57
N LYS A 104 0.89 -15.88 -11.70
CA LYS A 104 0.03 -15.39 -10.62
C LYS A 104 0.20 -16.16 -9.30
N GLU A 105 0.55 -17.45 -9.38
CA GLU A 105 0.75 -18.31 -8.21
C GLU A 105 2.09 -18.05 -7.54
N THR A 106 3.15 -17.85 -8.34
CA THR A 106 4.48 -17.58 -7.80
C THR A 106 4.57 -16.18 -7.17
N ASP A 107 3.78 -15.21 -7.64
CA ASP A 107 3.59 -13.90 -7.00
C ASP A 107 3.14 -14.03 -5.56
N LEU A 108 2.07 -14.82 -5.34
CA LEU A 108 1.47 -15.02 -4.03
C LEU A 108 2.44 -15.74 -3.11
N THR A 109 3.13 -16.76 -3.62
CA THR A 109 4.15 -17.49 -2.85
C THR A 109 5.29 -16.59 -2.39
N ALA A 110 5.84 -15.77 -3.31
CA ALA A 110 6.90 -14.82 -2.98
C ALA A 110 6.42 -13.78 -1.96
N TRP A 111 5.21 -13.27 -2.15
CA TRP A 111 4.59 -12.29 -1.27
C TRP A 111 4.33 -12.84 0.13
N GLU A 112 3.72 -14.03 0.26
CA GLU A 112 3.47 -14.69 1.53
C GLU A 112 4.76 -14.93 2.30
N HIS A 113 5.80 -15.42 1.60
CA HIS A 113 7.11 -15.62 2.20
C HIS A 113 7.68 -14.31 2.76
N ILE A 114 7.61 -13.20 2.03
CA ILE A 114 8.09 -11.89 2.52
C ILE A 114 7.26 -11.40 3.71
N VAL A 115 5.93 -11.52 3.64
CA VAL A 115 5.04 -11.10 4.73
C VAL A 115 5.35 -11.87 6.01
N LEU A 116 5.57 -13.18 5.92
CA LEU A 116 5.80 -14.04 7.08
C LEU A 116 7.22 -13.91 7.65
N ASN A 117 8.23 -13.82 6.78
CA ASN A 117 9.63 -13.84 7.20
C ASN A 117 10.22 -12.45 7.39
N GLU A 118 9.98 -11.53 6.45
CA GLU A 118 10.52 -10.16 6.53
C GLU A 118 9.56 -9.20 7.25
N ARG A 119 8.30 -9.59 7.49
CA ARG A 119 7.31 -8.76 8.19
C ARG A 119 7.04 -7.43 7.50
N VAL A 120 6.99 -7.46 6.17
CA VAL A 120 6.64 -6.30 5.32
C VAL A 120 5.42 -6.68 4.47
N TYR A 121 4.34 -5.92 4.62
CA TYR A 121 3.13 -6.07 3.80
C TYR A 121 3.10 -5.01 2.70
N PHE A 122 2.78 -5.45 1.49
CA PHE A 122 2.47 -4.60 0.34
C PHE A 122 1.46 -5.35 -0.55
N PRO A 123 0.42 -4.71 -1.08
CA PRO A 123 -0.57 -5.44 -1.86
C PRO A 123 -0.02 -5.89 -3.22
N THR A 124 -0.46 -7.06 -3.66
CA THR A 124 -0.06 -7.66 -4.93
C THR A 124 -0.71 -6.93 -6.10
N GLY A 125 -0.07 -6.97 -7.27
CA GLY A 125 -0.64 -6.30 -8.43
C GLY A 125 -1.95 -6.93 -8.90
N GLN A 126 -2.18 -8.19 -8.56
CA GLN A 126 -3.44 -8.89 -8.83
C GLN A 126 -4.63 -8.25 -8.10
N SER A 127 -4.43 -7.70 -6.90
CA SER A 127 -5.46 -6.94 -6.19
C SER A 127 -5.91 -5.67 -6.94
N PHE A 128 -5.13 -5.24 -7.93
CA PHE A 128 -5.41 -4.08 -8.80
C PHE A 128 -5.59 -4.49 -10.26
N CYS A 129 -5.95 -5.75 -10.53
CA CYS A 129 -6.20 -6.27 -11.87
C CYS A 129 -4.98 -6.21 -12.82
N SER A 130 -3.74 -6.24 -12.29
CA SER A 130 -2.55 -6.33 -13.13
C SER A 130 -2.61 -7.56 -14.02
N THR A 131 -2.38 -7.35 -15.32
CA THR A 131 -2.28 -8.42 -16.32
C THR A 131 -0.93 -9.12 -16.27
N GLU A 132 0.10 -8.43 -15.78
CA GLU A 132 1.46 -8.95 -15.67
C GLU A 132 1.78 -9.36 -14.22
N PRO A 133 2.26 -10.60 -13.99
CA PRO A 133 2.80 -11.02 -12.70
C PRO A 133 4.10 -10.30 -12.33
N GLY A 134 4.46 -10.37 -11.05
CA GLY A 134 5.68 -9.82 -10.47
C GLY A 134 5.57 -8.36 -10.03
N TRP A 135 4.43 -7.70 -10.31
CA TRP A 135 4.18 -6.31 -9.96
C TRP A 135 3.43 -6.16 -8.62
N PHE A 136 3.82 -5.15 -7.84
CA PHE A 136 3.34 -4.89 -6.49
C PHE A 136 3.27 -3.40 -6.20
N ARG A 137 2.49 -3.02 -5.18
CA ARG A 137 2.33 -1.62 -4.75
C ARG A 137 3.03 -1.37 -3.42
N PHE A 138 4.11 -0.61 -3.43
CA PHE A 138 4.83 -0.25 -2.20
C PHE A 138 4.39 1.13 -1.69
N THR A 139 3.76 1.18 -0.52
CA THR A 139 3.29 2.44 0.09
C THR A 139 4.43 3.14 0.84
N PHE A 140 4.74 4.37 0.45
CA PHE A 140 5.77 5.19 1.10
C PHE A 140 5.21 6.33 1.96
N ALA A 141 3.88 6.51 2.00
CA ALA A 141 3.21 7.50 2.86
C ALA A 141 3.05 7.02 4.32
N ILE A 142 4.18 6.67 4.94
CA ILE A 142 4.30 6.25 6.35
C ILE A 142 5.41 7.07 7.02
N THR A 143 5.66 6.88 8.32
CA THR A 143 6.77 7.63 8.95
C THR A 143 8.10 7.18 8.33
N LYS A 144 9.09 8.09 8.30
CA LYS A 144 10.41 7.81 7.73
C LYS A 144 11.07 6.60 8.41
N GLU A 145 10.89 6.46 9.72
CA GLU A 145 11.44 5.36 10.52
C GLU A 145 10.82 4.02 10.11
N GLN A 146 9.50 3.99 9.92
CA GLN A 146 8.79 2.79 9.44
C GLN A 146 9.21 2.44 8.01
N LEU A 147 9.38 3.44 7.16
CA LEU A 147 9.83 3.24 5.78
C LEU A 147 11.24 2.65 5.74
N VAL A 148 12.20 3.23 6.45
CA VAL A 148 13.58 2.72 6.50
C VAL A 148 13.62 1.28 7.02
N LEU A 149 12.87 0.97 8.08
CA LEU A 149 12.76 -0.40 8.59
C LEU A 149 12.15 -1.37 7.56
N ALA A 150 11.13 -0.95 6.83
CA ALA A 150 10.50 -1.76 5.80
C ALA A 150 11.44 -2.03 4.61
N LEU A 151 12.20 -1.02 4.18
CA LEU A 151 13.20 -1.14 3.10
C LEU A 151 14.35 -2.07 3.51
N ASP A 152 14.85 -1.93 4.73
CA ASP A 152 15.90 -2.82 5.27
C ASP A 152 15.45 -4.29 5.27
N ARG A 153 14.24 -4.55 5.79
CA ARG A 153 13.64 -5.89 5.84
C ARG A 153 13.39 -6.49 4.46
N ILE A 154 12.74 -5.78 3.55
CA ILE A 154 12.43 -6.33 2.22
C ILE A 154 13.72 -6.59 1.41
N GLY A 155 14.79 -5.82 1.68
CA GLY A 155 16.10 -6.00 1.06
C GLY A 155 16.72 -7.40 1.29
N ASN A 156 16.40 -8.07 2.40
CA ASN A 156 16.85 -9.44 2.70
C ASN A 156 16.30 -10.47 1.71
N SER A 157 15.19 -10.17 1.06
CA SER A 157 14.56 -11.03 0.06
C SER A 157 15.07 -10.78 -1.35
N PHE A 158 15.86 -9.72 -1.59
CA PHE A 158 16.33 -9.37 -2.93
C PHE A 158 17.63 -10.09 -3.34
N LYS A 159 18.24 -10.85 -2.43
CA LYS A 159 19.47 -11.60 -2.67
C LYS A 159 19.24 -13.09 -2.46
N LEU A 160 19.98 -13.90 -3.22
CA LEU A 160 20.11 -15.33 -2.94
C LEU A 160 21.23 -15.48 -1.91
N ASP A 161 20.95 -16.18 -0.82
CA ASP A 161 21.96 -16.59 0.17
C ASP A 161 22.96 -17.59 -0.43
#